data_AF-X1W070-F1
#
_entry.id   AF-X1W070-F1
#
_cell.length_a   1.000
_cell.length_b   1.000
_cell.length_c   1.000
_cell.angle_alpha   90.00
_cell.angle_beta   90.00
_cell.angle_gamma   90.00
#
_symmetry.space_group_name_H-M   'P 1'
#
loop_
_entity.id
_entity.type
_entity.pdbx_description
1 polymer ?
#
loop_
_entity_poly.entity_id
_entity_poly.type
_entity_poly.pdbx_seq_one_letter_code
_entity_poly.pdbx_strand_id
1 'polypeptide(L)'
;MTLPKDSNRVKSENYQTPKGRDLSKVFFASLRVKDTGFLEKIDKLLDTAGLTEIFGQNNLVALKLHFGEKGNTTFIRPLFIKRIARFIEKGGAKPFQYSNQFFQNLPNVHLQYL
;
A
#
# COMPACT_ATOMS: atom_id res chain seq x y z
N MET A 1 23.46 -0.08 -16.12
CA MET A 1 22.80 -1.25 -15.49
C MET A 1 21.57 -1.60 -16.32
N THR A 2 21.67 -2.60 -17.20
CA THR A 2 20.62 -2.98 -18.15
C THR A 2 19.53 -3.78 -17.47
N LEU A 3 18.28 -3.36 -17.64
CA LEU A 3 17.09 -4.04 -17.10
C LEU A 3 16.89 -5.40 -17.81
N PRO A 4 16.79 -6.53 -17.08
CA PRO A 4 16.32 -7.79 -17.65
C PRO A 4 14.84 -7.69 -18.07
N LYS A 5 14.49 -8.33 -19.20
CA LYS A 5 13.25 -8.19 -19.96
C LYS A 5 11.98 -8.82 -19.34
N ASP A 6 11.99 -9.31 -18.11
CA ASP A 6 10.83 -9.94 -17.48
C ASP A 6 10.02 -8.98 -16.60
N SER A 7 8.92 -8.46 -17.13
CA SER A 7 8.04 -7.47 -16.49
C SER A 7 7.08 -8.03 -15.44
N ASN A 8 7.12 -9.34 -15.19
CA ASN A 8 6.13 -10.08 -14.38
C ASN A 8 6.64 -10.56 -13.03
N ARG A 9 7.90 -10.29 -12.67
CA ARG A 9 8.52 -10.75 -11.42
C ARG A 9 8.58 -9.63 -10.38
N VAL A 10 8.03 -9.87 -9.18
CA VAL A 10 8.31 -9.04 -8.00
C VAL A 10 9.77 -9.26 -7.63
N LYS A 11 10.56 -8.19 -7.55
CA LYS A 11 11.97 -8.26 -7.14
C LYS A 11 12.09 -7.91 -5.66
N SER A 12 12.86 -8.69 -4.92
CA SER A 12 13.26 -8.36 -3.55
C SER A 12 14.74 -8.02 -3.50
N GLU A 13 15.09 -6.89 -2.91
CA GLU A 13 16.47 -6.42 -2.77
C GLU A 13 16.70 -5.98 -1.32
N ASN A 14 17.91 -6.21 -0.79
CA ASN A 14 18.26 -5.80 0.55
C ASN A 14 18.80 -4.37 0.51
N TYR A 15 18.06 -3.44 1.11
CA TYR A 15 18.41 -2.02 1.13
C TYR A 15 19.06 -1.65 2.46
N GLN A 16 20.27 -1.09 2.40
CA GLN A 16 20.95 -0.52 3.56
C GLN A 16 20.43 0.90 3.80
N THR A 17 19.88 1.16 4.98
CA THR A 17 19.42 2.53 5.30
C THR A 17 20.60 3.45 5.63
N PRO A 18 20.55 4.75 5.30
CA PRO A 18 21.64 5.70 5.54
C PRO A 18 22.03 5.90 7.02
N LYS A 19 21.25 5.36 7.97
CA LYS A 19 21.38 5.55 9.42
C LYS A 19 21.80 4.27 10.17
N GLY A 20 22.59 3.39 9.54
CA GLY A 20 23.19 2.22 10.22
C GLY A 20 22.17 1.23 10.80
N ARG A 21 20.91 1.23 10.33
CA ARG A 21 19.93 0.21 10.70
C ARG A 21 20.09 -1.04 9.83
N ASP A 22 19.65 -2.16 10.37
CA ASP A 22 19.65 -3.48 9.73
C ASP A 22 19.13 -3.47 8.28
N LEU A 23 19.64 -4.45 7.52
CA LEU A 23 19.25 -4.71 6.14
C LEU A 23 17.74 -4.86 6.04
N SER A 24 17.09 -3.94 5.32
CA SER A 24 15.65 -3.99 5.08
C SER A 24 15.38 -4.68 3.75
N LYS A 25 14.52 -5.70 3.75
CA LYS A 25 14.09 -6.37 2.51
C LYS A 25 13.04 -5.50 1.82
N VAL A 26 13.36 -4.98 0.64
CA VAL A 26 12.47 -4.10 -0.15
C VAL A 26 11.95 -4.87 -1.35
N PHE A 27 10.64 -4.79 -1.58
CA PHE A 27 9.96 -5.46 -2.68
C PHE A 27 9.47 -4.45 -3.71
N PHE A 28 9.70 -4.73 -5.00
CA PHE A 28 9.32 -3.86 -6.10
C PHE A 28 8.46 -4.59 -7.13
N ALA A 29 7.41 -3.92 -7.61
CA ALA A 29 6.61 -4.33 -8.75
C ALA A 29 6.57 -3.23 -9.81
N SER A 30 6.73 -3.60 -11.08
CA SER A 30 6.64 -2.63 -12.18
C SER A 30 5.20 -2.20 -12.45
N LEU A 31 4.95 -0.89 -12.55
CA LEU A 31 3.66 -0.32 -12.93
C LEU A 31 3.30 -0.55 -14.41
N ARG A 32 4.26 -1.04 -15.23
CA ARG A 32 4.03 -1.29 -16.65
C ARG A 32 3.14 -2.53 -16.80
N VAL A 33 2.02 -2.36 -17.47
CA VAL A 33 1.13 -3.46 -17.87
C VAL A 33 1.64 -4.00 -19.20
N LYS A 34 1.94 -5.30 -19.23
CA LYS A 34 2.24 -6.06 -20.45
C LYS A 34 1.26 -7.23 -20.53
N ASP A 35 1.54 -8.28 -19.78
CA ASP A 35 0.75 -9.53 -19.84
C ASP A 35 -0.16 -9.71 -18.61
N THR A 36 0.23 -9.16 -17.46
CA THR A 36 -0.53 -9.23 -16.21
C THR A 36 -1.05 -7.85 -15.81
N GLY A 37 -2.30 -7.82 -15.37
CA GLY A 37 -2.95 -6.59 -14.92
C GLY A 37 -2.26 -6.00 -13.70
N PHE A 38 -2.27 -4.67 -13.56
CA PHE A 38 -1.62 -3.99 -12.44
C PHE A 38 -2.16 -4.45 -11.07
N LEU A 39 -3.46 -4.75 -10.96
CA LEU A 39 -4.08 -5.24 -9.73
C LEU A 39 -3.51 -6.60 -9.29
N GLU A 40 -3.29 -7.52 -10.23
CA GLU A 40 -2.71 -8.84 -9.95
C GLU A 40 -1.26 -8.72 -9.48
N LYS A 41 -0.52 -7.72 -10.00
CA LYS A 41 0.83 -7.41 -9.53
C LYS A 41 0.84 -6.91 -8.10
N ILE A 42 -0.17 -6.13 -7.69
CA ILE A 42 -0.34 -5.73 -6.28
C ILE A 42 -0.54 -6.98 -5.42
N ASP A 43 -1.45 -7.87 -5.78
CA ASP A 43 -1.70 -9.08 -4.98
C ASP A 43 -0.42 -9.91 -4.79
N LYS A 44 0.30 -10.17 -5.89
CA LYS A 44 1.59 -10.88 -5.86
C LYS A 44 2.62 -10.17 -5.00
N LEU A 45 2.66 -8.84 -5.04
CA LEU A 45 3.58 -8.05 -4.21
C LEU A 45 3.27 -8.20 -2.72
N LEU A 46 2.00 -8.09 -2.33
CA LEU A 46 1.56 -8.22 -0.95
C LEU A 46 1.85 -9.63 -0.41
N ASP A 47 1.57 -10.64 -1.22
CA ASP A 47 1.83 -12.05 -0.90
C ASP A 47 3.34 -12.33 -0.76
N THR A 48 4.15 -11.90 -1.74
CA THR A 48 5.61 -12.09 -1.72
C THR A 48 6.28 -11.34 -0.56
N ALA A 49 5.70 -10.22 -0.13
CA ALA A 49 6.16 -9.45 1.03
C ALA A 49 5.78 -10.09 2.36
N GLY A 50 5.00 -11.19 2.37
CA GLY A 50 4.57 -11.90 3.57
C GLY A 50 3.55 -11.14 4.39
N LEU A 51 2.80 -10.20 3.80
CA LEU A 51 1.90 -9.35 4.57
C LEU A 51 0.80 -10.14 5.29
N THR A 52 0.37 -11.28 4.75
CA THR A 52 -0.60 -12.18 5.38
C THR A 52 -0.16 -12.68 6.75
N GLU A 53 1.14 -12.80 7.00
CA GLU A 53 1.69 -13.29 8.25
C GLU A 53 1.83 -12.18 9.31
N ILE A 54 1.73 -10.91 8.90
CA ILE A 54 1.98 -9.75 9.77
C ILE A 54 0.78 -9.43 10.67
N PHE A 55 -0.44 -9.68 10.19
CA PHE A 55 -1.67 -9.35 10.92
C PHE A 55 -2.42 -10.62 11.32
N GLY A 56 -2.79 -10.70 12.62
CA GLY A 56 -3.57 -11.80 13.16
C GLY A 56 -5.08 -11.62 12.97
N GLN A 57 -5.83 -12.69 13.24
CA GLN A 57 -7.29 -12.70 13.20
C GLN A 57 -7.87 -11.58 14.06
N ASN A 58 -8.84 -10.84 13.53
CA ASN A 58 -9.53 -9.72 14.17
C ASN A 58 -8.67 -8.48 14.49
N ASN A 59 -7.41 -8.41 14.04
CA ASN A 59 -6.59 -7.22 14.22
C ASN A 59 -7.12 -6.04 13.41
N LEU A 60 -7.06 -4.84 13.98
CA LEU A 60 -7.33 -3.60 13.26
C LEU A 60 -6.08 -3.17 12.48
N VAL A 61 -6.22 -2.99 11.17
CA VAL A 61 -5.11 -2.59 10.30
C VAL A 61 -5.39 -1.21 9.70
N ALA A 62 -4.56 -0.24 10.05
CA ALA A 62 -4.66 1.11 9.51
C ALA A 62 -4.05 1.18 8.10
N LEU A 63 -4.87 1.57 7.12
CA LEU A 63 -4.41 1.93 5.78
C LEU A 63 -4.10 3.43 5.75
N LYS A 64 -2.81 3.76 5.86
CA LYS A 64 -2.35 5.14 5.76
C LYS A 64 -2.27 5.59 4.31
N LEU A 65 -3.08 6.58 3.96
CA LEU A 65 -3.13 7.15 2.62
C LEU A 65 -2.81 8.64 2.66
N HIS A 66 -2.03 9.10 1.69
CA HIS A 66 -1.81 10.52 1.44
C HIS A 66 -2.76 10.95 0.33
N PHE A 67 -3.75 11.76 0.67
CA PHE A 67 -4.68 12.34 -0.31
C PHE A 67 -3.99 13.57 -0.85
N GLY A 68 -3.41 13.44 -2.04
CA GLY A 68 -2.52 14.43 -2.68
C GLY A 68 -2.88 15.89 -2.39
N GLU A 69 -1.85 16.72 -2.26
CA GLU A 69 -1.98 18.12 -1.88
C GLU A 69 -2.83 18.94 -2.87
N LYS A 70 -3.44 20.03 -2.39
CA LYS A 70 -4.23 20.95 -3.22
C LYS A 70 -3.39 21.43 -4.41
N GLY A 71 -3.81 21.07 -5.62
CA GLY A 71 -3.09 21.38 -6.86
C GLY A 71 -2.37 20.18 -7.49
N ASN A 72 -2.27 19.05 -6.80
CA ASN A 72 -1.80 17.79 -7.37
C ASN A 72 -2.98 16.93 -7.84
N THR A 73 -3.00 16.56 -9.12
CA THR A 73 -4.01 15.67 -9.71
C THR A 73 -3.69 14.19 -9.55
N THR A 74 -2.53 13.85 -8.98
CA THR A 74 -2.10 12.46 -8.80
C THR A 74 -2.59 11.92 -7.45
N PHE A 75 -3.73 11.25 -7.46
CA PHE A 75 -4.24 10.48 -6.32
C PHE A 75 -4.21 8.97 -6.62
N ILE A 76 -4.08 8.16 -5.56
CA ILE A 76 -4.18 6.71 -5.69
C ILE A 76 -5.62 6.35 -6.08
N ARG A 77 -5.77 5.60 -7.19
CA ARG A 77 -7.09 5.16 -7.66
C ARG A 77 -7.76 4.32 -6.56
N PRO A 78 -9.03 4.61 -6.19
CA PRO A 78 -9.73 3.88 -5.13
C PRO A 78 -9.77 2.35 -5.32
N LEU A 79 -9.72 1.90 -6.57
CA LEU A 79 -9.68 0.47 -6.91
C LEU A 79 -8.46 -0.26 -6.32
N PHE A 80 -7.31 0.42 -6.21
CA PHE A 80 -6.09 -0.16 -5.64
C PHE A 80 -6.22 -0.32 -4.13
N ILE A 81 -6.76 0.69 -3.47
CA ILE A 81 -7.02 0.68 -2.03
C ILE A 81 -8.02 -0.43 -1.68
N LYS A 82 -9.09 -0.55 -2.47
CA LYS A 82 -10.09 -1.62 -2.30
C LYS A 82 -9.48 -3.02 -2.43
N ARG A 83 -8.50 -3.20 -3.33
CA ARG A 83 -7.80 -4.48 -3.48
C ARG A 83 -6.97 -4.82 -2.25
N ILE A 84 -6.24 -3.84 -1.71
CA ILE A 84 -5.43 -4.01 -0.49
C ILE A 84 -6.34 -4.28 0.72
N ALA A 85 -7.44 -3.54 0.87
CA ALA A 85 -8.40 -3.77 1.96
C ALA A 85 -8.96 -5.20 1.92
N ARG A 86 -9.36 -5.68 0.74
CA ARG A 86 -9.82 -7.07 0.58
C ARG A 86 -8.75 -8.11 0.88
N PHE A 87 -7.49 -7.82 0.58
CA PHE A 87 -6.38 -8.70 0.94
C PHE A 87 -6.25 -8.83 2.46
N ILE A 88 -6.37 -7.72 3.19
CA ILE A 88 -6.35 -7.70 4.65
C ILE A 88 -7.56 -8.45 5.23
N GLU A 89 -8.76 -8.22 4.71
CA GLU A 89 -9.98 -8.93 5.12
C GLU A 89 -9.85 -10.45 4.92
N LYS A 90 -9.24 -10.89 3.81
CA LYS A 90 -8.99 -12.31 3.53
C LYS A 90 -8.05 -12.97 4.53
N GLY A 91 -7.09 -12.23 5.09
CA GLY A 91 -6.25 -12.72 6.19
C GLY A 91 -6.89 -12.55 7.57
N GLY A 92 -8.20 -12.24 7.64
CA GLY A 92 -8.96 -12.21 8.88
C GLY A 92 -8.84 -10.92 9.70
N ALA A 93 -8.12 -9.92 9.18
CA ALA A 93 -7.99 -8.62 9.82
C ALA A 93 -9.03 -7.62 9.31
N LYS A 94 -9.23 -6.52 10.04
CA LYS A 94 -10.23 -5.49 9.76
C LYS A 94 -9.53 -4.20 9.32
N PRO A 95 -9.52 -3.87 8.02
CA PRO A 95 -8.88 -2.66 7.53
C PRO A 95 -9.73 -1.42 7.87
N PHE A 96 -9.08 -0.33 8.25
CA PHE A 96 -9.71 0.99 8.35
C PHE A 96 -8.82 2.06 7.71
N GLN A 97 -9.43 3.11 7.16
CA GLN A 97 -8.70 4.20 6.52
C GLN A 97 -8.22 5.20 7.57
N TYR A 98 -6.95 5.57 7.53
CA TYR A 98 -6.38 6.62 8.37
C TYR A 98 -5.61 7.61 7.49
N SER A 99 -6.00 8.88 7.48
CA SER A 99 -5.24 9.91 6.79
C SER A 99 -5.24 11.21 7.57
N ASN A 100 -4.04 11.76 7.78
CA ASN A 100 -3.87 13.05 8.44
C ASN A 100 -4.34 14.23 7.58
N GLN A 101 -4.59 14.02 6.28
CA GLN A 101 -4.98 15.06 5.34
C GLN A 101 -6.49 15.31 5.27
N PHE A 102 -7.31 14.36 5.72
CA PHE A 102 -8.77 14.54 5.78
C PHE A 102 -9.16 15.66 6.77
N PHE A 103 -8.33 15.90 7.79
CA PHE A 103 -8.59 16.90 8.82
C PHE A 103 -8.03 18.30 8.51
N GLN A 104 -7.17 18.46 7.50
CA GLN A 104 -6.55 19.76 7.21
C GLN A 104 -7.37 20.65 6.27
N ASN A 105 -8.41 20.12 5.64
CA ASN A 105 -9.24 20.85 4.67
C ASN A 105 -10.70 21.04 5.11
N LEU A 106 -11.03 20.82 6.38
CA LEU A 106 -12.37 21.08 6.90
C LEU A 106 -12.44 22.48 7.53
N PRO A 107 -13.09 23.46 6.88
CA PRO A 107 -13.54 24.65 7.60
C PRO A 107 -14.67 24.20 8.55
N ASN A 108 -14.42 24.27 9.85
CA ASN A 108 -15.43 24.18 10.92
C ASN A 108 -16.35 22.94 10.87
N VAL A 109 -15.91 21.83 11.45
CA VAL A 109 -16.84 20.74 11.82
C VAL A 109 -16.93 20.66 13.33
N HIS A 110 -18.04 21.22 13.84
CA HIS A 110 -18.49 21.07 15.22
C HIS A 110 -18.87 19.59 15.42
N LEU A 111 -18.04 18.85 16.15
CA LEU A 111 -18.31 17.47 16.52
C LEU A 111 -19.49 17.42 17.51
N GLN A 112 -20.67 17.00 17.05
CA GLN A 112 -21.68 16.42 17.93
C GLN A 112 -21.51 14.90 17.90
N TYR A 113 -21.15 14.36 19.06
CA TYR A 113 -21.10 12.93 19.33
C TYR A 113 -22.52 12.37 19.41
N LEU A 114 -22.78 11.25 18.72
CA LEU A 114 -23.80 10.27 19.08
C LEU A 114 -23.08 8.96 19.41
#